data_AF-A0A2R8YG95-F1
#
_entry.id   AF-A0A2R8YG95-F1
#
_cell.length_a   1.000
_cell.length_b   1.000
_cell.length_c   1.000
_cell.angle_alpha   90.00
_cell.angle_beta   90.00
_cell.angle_gamma   90.00
#
_symmetry.space_group_name_H-M   'P 1'
#
loop_
_entity.id
_entity.type
_entity.pdbx_description
1 polymer ?
#
loop_
_entity_poly.entity_id
_entity_poly.type
_entity_poly.pdbx_seq_one_letter_code
_entity_poly.pdbx_strand_id
1 'polypeptide(L)'
;MNGEEEFFDAVTGFDSDNSSGEFSEANQKVTGMIDLDTSKNNRIGKTGERPSQENGIQKHRTSLPAPMFSRSDFSVWTILKKCVGLELSKITMPIAFNEPLSFLQRITEYMEHVYLIHRASCQPQPLERMQSVAAFAVSAVASQWERTGKPFNPLLGETYELIREDLGFRFISEQVSHHPPISAFHSEGLNHDFLFHGSIYPKLKFWGKSVEAEPRGTITLELLK
;
A
#
# COMPACT_ATOMS: atom_id res chain seq x y z
N MET A 1 -10.08 36.10 -15.20
CA MET A 1 -11.32 35.67 -14.50
C MET A 1 -11.04 34.29 -13.97
N ASN A 2 -10.69 34.22 -12.69
CA ASN A 2 -10.34 32.99 -11.98
C ASN A 2 -11.63 32.21 -11.75
N GLY A 3 -11.73 31.01 -12.32
CA GLY A 3 -12.71 30.01 -11.90
C GLY A 3 -12.04 29.13 -10.87
N GLU A 4 -12.23 29.46 -9.59
CA GLU A 4 -11.91 28.53 -8.50
C GLU A 4 -12.94 27.40 -8.57
N GLU A 5 -12.49 26.21 -8.98
CA GLU A 5 -13.30 24.99 -8.87
C GLU A 5 -13.29 24.58 -7.38
N GLU A 6 -14.32 24.97 -6.64
CA GLU A 6 -14.59 24.44 -5.30
C GLU A 6 -14.88 22.93 -5.40
N PHE A 7 -13.94 22.12 -4.90
CA PHE A 7 -14.17 20.70 -4.64
C PHE A 7 -14.26 20.48 -3.13
N PHE A 8 -15.34 19.82 -2.70
CA PHE A 8 -15.62 19.56 -1.30
C PHE A 8 -14.69 18.46 -0.77
N ASP A 9 -13.89 18.80 0.25
CA ASP A 9 -13.25 17.83 1.15
C ASP A 9 -14.31 16.96 1.83
N ALA A 10 -13.94 15.73 2.19
CA ALA A 10 -14.78 14.91 3.06
C ALA A 10 -14.93 15.60 4.42
N VAL A 11 -16.16 15.97 4.77
CA VAL A 11 -16.49 16.68 6.01
C VAL A 11 -15.99 15.88 7.22
N THR A 12 -14.98 16.41 7.91
CA THR A 12 -14.57 15.97 9.25
C THR A 12 -15.49 16.64 10.27
N GLY A 13 -16.69 16.11 10.44
CA GLY A 13 -17.69 16.63 11.37
C GLY A 13 -18.13 15.58 12.38
N PHE A 14 -17.49 15.59 13.55
CA PHE A 14 -18.17 15.20 14.79
C PHE A 14 -19.20 16.29 15.08
N ASP A 15 -20.43 16.13 14.60
CA ASP A 15 -21.57 16.87 15.12
C ASP A 15 -22.65 15.89 15.54
N SER A 16 -22.78 15.82 16.86
CA SER A 16 -23.85 15.17 17.60
C SER A 16 -25.18 15.82 17.27
N ASP A 17 -26.10 15.05 16.70
CA ASP A 17 -27.52 15.36 16.79
C ASP A 17 -28.33 14.11 17.17
N ASN A 18 -29.08 14.28 18.26
CA ASN A 18 -29.96 13.31 18.88
C ASN A 18 -31.02 12.80 17.89
N SER A 19 -31.06 11.49 17.69
CA SER A 19 -32.27 10.80 17.28
C SER A 19 -32.40 9.49 18.06
N SER A 20 -33.41 9.45 18.92
CA SER A 20 -33.86 8.32 19.71
C SER A 20 -34.35 7.19 18.80
N GLY A 21 -33.68 6.05 18.87
CA GLY A 21 -34.14 4.79 18.28
C GLY A 21 -33.57 3.63 19.10
N GLU A 22 -34.39 3.09 19.99
CA GLU A 22 -34.09 1.91 20.81
C GLU A 22 -33.69 0.72 19.95
N PHE A 23 -32.51 0.14 20.22
CA PHE A 23 -32.28 -1.30 20.03
C PHE A 23 -31.47 -1.82 21.23
N SER A 24 -32.21 -2.57 22.04
CA SER A 24 -31.89 -3.30 23.27
C SER A 24 -30.48 -3.92 23.38
N GLU A 25 -29.80 -3.56 24.48
CA GLU A 25 -28.64 -4.25 25.05
C GLU A 25 -29.03 -5.65 25.55
N ALA A 26 -28.32 -6.69 25.11
CA ALA A 26 -28.29 -7.99 25.77
C ALA A 26 -26.98 -8.12 26.55
N ASN A 27 -27.01 -7.70 27.81
CA ASN A 27 -26.01 -8.00 28.83
C ASN A 27 -26.10 -9.49 29.21
N GLN A 28 -25.02 -10.26 28.99
CA GLN A 28 -24.79 -11.50 29.75
C GLN A 28 -23.53 -11.35 30.59
N LYS A 29 -23.75 -11.11 31.89
CA LYS A 29 -22.77 -11.36 32.96
C LYS A 29 -22.63 -12.87 33.16
N VAL A 30 -21.41 -13.38 33.14
CA VAL A 30 -21.02 -14.55 33.95
C VAL A 30 -19.69 -14.26 34.64
N THR A 31 -19.71 -14.48 35.95
CA THR A 31 -18.68 -14.21 36.95
C THR A 31 -17.76 -15.42 37.13
N GLY A 32 -16.45 -15.15 37.29
CA GLY A 32 -15.54 -15.92 38.16
C GLY A 32 -14.92 -17.20 37.60
N MET A 33 -13.59 -17.25 37.48
CA MET A 33 -12.70 -17.87 38.46
C MET A 33 -11.24 -17.68 38.03
N ILE A 34 -10.42 -17.34 39.02
CA ILE A 34 -8.98 -17.16 38.93
C ILE A 34 -8.41 -18.54 39.24
N ASP A 35 -7.74 -19.19 38.28
CA ASP A 35 -6.91 -20.35 38.60
C ASP A 35 -5.46 -20.04 38.28
N LEU A 36 -4.72 -19.91 39.38
CA LEU A 36 -3.28 -19.81 39.47
C LEU A 36 -2.74 -21.24 39.38
N ASP A 37 -2.08 -21.61 38.28
CA ASP A 37 -1.35 -22.87 38.24
C ASP A 37 0.14 -22.64 38.04
N THR A 38 0.86 -22.94 39.12
CA THR A 38 2.32 -22.92 39.23
C THR A 38 2.80 -24.35 39.07
N SER A 39 3.42 -24.72 37.94
CA SER A 39 4.48 -25.74 38.00
C SER A 39 5.41 -25.80 36.78
N LYS A 40 6.70 -25.63 37.11
CA LYS A 40 7.85 -26.47 36.72
C LYS A 40 8.37 -26.44 35.28
N ASN A 41 9.52 -25.75 35.18
CA ASN A 41 10.66 -26.05 34.32
C ASN A 41 10.77 -27.52 33.85
N ASN A 42 10.92 -27.70 32.54
CA ASN A 42 11.85 -28.70 32.01
C ASN A 42 12.47 -28.20 30.70
N ARG A 43 13.78 -27.90 30.78
CA ARG A 43 14.65 -27.61 29.65
C ARG A 43 14.91 -28.90 28.88
N ILE A 44 14.50 -28.97 27.62
CA ILE A 44 15.06 -29.88 26.63
C ILE A 44 15.29 -29.08 25.35
N GLY A 45 16.55 -28.97 24.95
CA GLY A 45 16.99 -28.14 23.84
C GLY A 45 16.45 -28.61 22.48
N LYS A 46 16.03 -27.63 21.68
CA LYS A 46 15.99 -27.75 20.22
C LYS A 46 16.72 -26.57 19.60
N THR A 47 17.74 -26.94 18.86
CA THR A 47 18.53 -26.20 17.88
C THR A 47 17.77 -25.12 17.09
N GLY A 48 18.35 -23.90 17.07
CA GLY A 48 18.27 -22.99 15.94
C GLY A 48 16.99 -22.16 15.80
N GLU A 49 16.54 -21.50 16.87
CA GLU A 49 15.58 -20.41 16.72
C GLU A 49 16.27 -19.26 15.97
N ARG A 50 15.90 -19.07 14.70
CA ARG A 50 16.09 -17.77 14.03
C ARG A 50 15.47 -16.72 14.95
N PRO A 51 16.10 -15.55 15.15
CA PRO A 51 15.48 -14.48 15.93
C PRO A 51 14.07 -14.28 15.39
N SER A 52 13.10 -14.30 16.30
CA SER A 52 11.70 -13.97 15.97
C SER A 52 11.72 -12.63 15.25
N GLN A 53 11.14 -12.57 14.04
CA GLN A 53 10.92 -11.31 13.33
C GLN A 53 10.41 -10.28 14.34
N GLU A 54 10.94 -9.05 14.35
CA GLU A 54 10.60 -8.03 15.36
C GLU A 54 9.07 -7.82 15.51
N ASN A 55 8.31 -8.18 14.46
CA ASN A 55 6.87 -7.98 14.36
C ASN A 55 6.03 -9.24 14.71
N GLY A 56 6.66 -10.35 15.13
CA GLY A 56 5.98 -11.60 15.53
C GLY A 56 5.31 -12.39 14.39
N ILE A 57 5.51 -12.00 13.12
CA ILE A 57 4.96 -12.70 11.96
C ILE A 57 5.79 -13.96 11.71
N GLN A 58 5.14 -15.12 11.68
CA GLN A 58 5.82 -16.40 11.36
C GLN A 58 5.52 -16.88 9.93
N LYS A 59 4.42 -16.44 9.34
CA LYS A 59 3.97 -16.84 8.01
C LYS A 59 3.12 -15.75 7.36
N HIS A 60 3.47 -15.34 6.14
CA HIS A 60 2.67 -14.40 5.35
C HIS A 60 1.40 -15.07 4.78
N ARG A 61 0.30 -14.32 4.70
CA ARG A 61 -0.95 -14.80 4.07
C ARG A 61 -0.73 -15.07 2.57
N THR A 62 -1.41 -16.08 2.04
CA THR A 62 -1.36 -16.44 0.61
C THR A 62 -2.67 -16.17 -0.13
N SER A 63 -3.70 -15.71 0.58
CA SER A 63 -5.01 -15.35 0.03
C SER A 63 -5.67 -14.24 0.85
N LEU A 64 -6.63 -13.56 0.23
CA LEU A 64 -7.53 -12.63 0.92
C LEU A 64 -8.76 -13.37 1.47
N PRO A 65 -9.47 -12.81 2.46
CA PRO A 65 -10.67 -13.44 3.05
C PRO A 65 -11.83 -13.65 2.07
N ALA A 66 -11.87 -12.89 0.97
CA ALA A 66 -12.91 -12.96 -0.05
C ALA A 66 -12.32 -12.74 -1.46
N PRO A 67 -12.91 -13.36 -2.50
CA PRO A 67 -12.57 -13.07 -3.88
C PRO A 67 -13.01 -11.66 -4.28
N MET A 68 -12.33 -11.08 -5.27
CA MET A 68 -12.79 -9.83 -5.90
C MET A 68 -14.08 -10.10 -6.71
N PHE A 69 -15.04 -9.19 -6.67
CA PHE A 69 -16.23 -9.24 -7.52
C PHE A 69 -15.83 -9.11 -9.00
N SER A 70 -16.61 -9.70 -9.91
CA SER A 70 -16.32 -9.58 -11.34
C SER A 70 -16.66 -8.17 -11.82
N ARG A 71 -15.74 -7.55 -12.56
CA ARG A 71 -15.95 -6.21 -13.13
C ARG A 71 -17.05 -6.18 -14.19
N SER A 72 -17.39 -7.33 -14.77
CA SER A 72 -18.56 -7.48 -15.66
C SER A 72 -19.88 -7.18 -14.97
N ASP A 73 -19.92 -7.32 -13.64
CA ASP A 73 -21.14 -7.21 -12.86
C ASP A 73 -21.47 -5.73 -12.56
N PHE A 74 -20.55 -4.82 -12.86
CA PHE A 74 -20.68 -3.39 -12.62
C PHE A 74 -20.55 -2.59 -13.92
N SER A 75 -21.69 -2.11 -14.41
CA SER A 75 -21.70 -1.18 -15.53
C SER A 75 -21.58 0.25 -15.03
N VAL A 76 -20.51 0.96 -15.44
CA VAL A 76 -20.35 2.41 -15.22
C VAL A 76 -21.61 3.18 -15.66
N TRP A 77 -22.28 2.72 -16.72
CA TRP A 77 -23.56 3.26 -17.18
C TRP A 77 -24.68 3.15 -16.15
N THR A 78 -24.70 2.09 -15.33
CA THR A 78 -25.72 1.91 -14.28
C THR A 78 -25.51 2.91 -13.13
N ILE A 79 -24.26 3.24 -12.81
CA ILE A 79 -23.94 4.30 -11.85
C ILE A 79 -24.29 5.66 -12.46
N LEU A 80 -23.83 5.96 -13.68
CA LEU A 80 -24.15 7.20 -14.38
C LEU A 80 -25.67 7.41 -14.54
N LYS A 81 -26.44 6.35 -14.81
CA LYS A 81 -27.91 6.39 -14.91
C LYS A 81 -28.58 6.73 -13.56
N LYS A 82 -28.06 6.22 -12.44
CA LYS A 82 -28.52 6.58 -11.09
C LYS A 82 -28.17 8.02 -10.71
N CYS A 83 -27.28 8.64 -11.46
CA CYS A 83 -26.76 9.97 -11.22
C CYS A 83 -27.29 11.04 -12.18
N VAL A 84 -28.17 10.67 -13.12
CA VAL A 84 -28.81 11.62 -14.04
C VAL A 84 -29.67 12.60 -13.23
N GLY A 85 -29.35 13.89 -13.29
CA GLY A 85 -30.03 14.96 -12.57
C GLY A 85 -29.35 15.41 -11.28
N LEU A 86 -28.28 14.74 -10.84
CA LEU A 86 -27.42 15.18 -9.76
C LEU A 86 -26.16 15.86 -10.32
N GLU A 87 -25.59 16.81 -9.58
CA GLU A 87 -24.28 17.36 -9.90
C GLU A 87 -23.25 16.23 -9.89
N LEU A 88 -22.59 16.01 -11.04
CA LEU A 88 -21.66 14.91 -11.24
C LEU A 88 -20.46 14.95 -10.27
N SER A 89 -20.14 16.12 -9.73
CA SER A 89 -19.09 16.33 -8.73
C SER A 89 -19.39 15.72 -7.36
N LYS A 90 -20.65 15.39 -7.05
CA LYS A 90 -21.06 14.78 -5.77
C LYS A 90 -21.06 13.25 -5.79
N ILE A 91 -20.68 12.63 -6.90
CA ILE A 91 -20.69 11.18 -7.06
C ILE A 91 -19.31 10.63 -6.76
N THR A 92 -19.15 10.02 -5.59
CA THR A 92 -17.93 9.31 -5.25
C THR A 92 -17.72 8.14 -6.22
N MET A 93 -16.51 8.01 -6.75
CA MET A 93 -16.11 6.86 -7.56
C MET A 93 -16.44 5.57 -6.79
N PRO A 94 -17.18 4.61 -7.39
CA PRO A 94 -17.51 3.38 -6.71
C PRO A 94 -16.25 2.65 -6.27
N ILE A 95 -16.19 2.28 -4.99
CA ILE A 95 -15.11 1.48 -4.40
C ILE A 95 -14.85 0.16 -5.16
N ALA A 96 -15.84 -0.28 -5.95
CA ALA A 96 -15.72 -1.41 -6.85
C ALA A 96 -14.65 -1.24 -7.96
N PHE A 97 -14.18 -0.03 -8.25
CA PHE A 97 -13.06 0.16 -9.18
C PHE A 97 -11.69 0.15 -8.50
N ASN A 98 -11.69 0.12 -7.17
CA ASN A 98 -10.47 0.08 -6.39
C ASN A 98 -9.99 -1.36 -6.19
N GLU A 99 -8.68 -1.50 -6.12
CA GLU A 99 -8.07 -2.67 -5.49
C GLU A 99 -7.83 -2.39 -4.00
N PRO A 100 -7.73 -3.42 -3.15
CA PRO A 100 -7.59 -3.25 -1.69
C PRO A 100 -6.14 -2.91 -1.28
N LEU A 101 -5.54 -1.93 -1.95
CA LEU A 101 -4.21 -1.42 -1.67
C LEU A 101 -4.19 0.12 -1.78
N SER A 102 -3.51 0.76 -0.84
CA SER A 102 -3.14 2.17 -0.94
C SER A 102 -2.09 2.38 -2.03
N PHE A 103 -2.03 3.57 -2.62
CA PHE A 103 -0.96 3.89 -3.58
C PHE A 103 0.43 3.78 -2.94
N LEU A 104 0.56 4.03 -1.63
CA LEU A 104 1.82 3.83 -0.89
C LEU A 104 2.28 2.37 -0.91
N GLN A 105 1.33 1.44 -0.80
CA GLN A 105 1.58 0.00 -0.91
C GLN A 105 1.93 -0.39 -2.34
N ARG A 106 1.24 0.18 -3.34
CA ARG A 106 1.54 -0.03 -4.77
C ARG A 106 2.99 0.34 -5.11
N ILE A 107 3.49 1.47 -4.58
CA ILE A 107 4.89 1.90 -4.82
C ILE A 107 5.88 0.93 -4.17
N THR A 108 5.54 0.35 -3.03
CA THR A 108 6.42 -0.61 -2.33
C THR A 108 6.69 -1.86 -3.17
N GLU A 109 5.80 -2.22 -4.10
CA GLU A 109 5.99 -3.35 -5.01
C GLU A 109 7.20 -3.21 -5.94
N TYR A 110 7.76 -2.00 -6.09
CA TYR A 110 9.05 -1.81 -6.78
C TYR A 110 10.16 -2.69 -6.18
N MET A 111 10.04 -3.04 -4.89
CA MET A 111 11.00 -3.86 -4.17
C MET A 111 10.76 -5.37 -4.28
N GLU A 112 9.79 -5.83 -5.08
CA GLU A 112 9.49 -7.27 -5.24
C GLU A 112 10.74 -8.08 -5.65
N HIS A 113 11.58 -7.51 -6.52
CA HIS A 113 12.77 -8.15 -7.07
C HIS A 113 14.08 -7.55 -6.53
N VAL A 114 14.09 -7.14 -5.25
CA VAL A 114 15.27 -6.52 -4.57
C VAL A 114 16.56 -7.35 -4.65
N TYR A 115 16.47 -8.67 -4.85
CA TYR A 115 17.64 -9.54 -5.08
C TYR A 115 18.51 -9.09 -6.26
N LEU A 116 17.95 -8.37 -7.23
CA LEU A 116 18.70 -7.78 -8.35
C LEU A 116 19.61 -6.64 -7.88
N ILE A 117 19.19 -5.86 -6.88
CA ILE A 117 20.02 -4.82 -6.25
C ILE A 117 21.15 -5.47 -5.44
N HIS A 118 20.84 -6.50 -4.65
CA HIS A 118 21.87 -7.26 -3.92
C HIS A 118 22.90 -7.87 -4.88
N ARG A 119 22.44 -8.44 -6.00
CA ARG A 119 23.32 -8.94 -7.06
C ARG A 119 24.19 -7.83 -7.64
N ALA A 120 23.62 -6.64 -7.92
CA ALA A 120 24.35 -5.49 -8.43
C ALA A 120 25.45 -5.06 -7.45
N SER A 121 25.16 -4.97 -6.15
CA SER A 121 26.11 -4.58 -5.11
C SER A 121 27.31 -5.54 -4.98
N CYS A 122 27.16 -6.78 -5.43
CA CYS A 122 28.22 -7.77 -5.43
C CYS A 122 29.06 -7.81 -6.72
N GLN A 123 28.69 -7.10 -7.79
CA GLN A 123 29.45 -7.17 -9.05
C GLN A 123 30.65 -6.20 -9.04
N PRO A 124 31.87 -6.68 -9.34
CA PRO A 124 33.06 -5.83 -9.40
C PRO A 124 33.01 -4.89 -10.63
N GLN A 125 32.48 -5.38 -11.76
CA GLN A 125 32.46 -4.64 -13.01
C GLN A 125 31.27 -3.67 -13.09
N PRO A 126 31.48 -2.37 -13.38
CA PRO A 126 30.38 -1.40 -13.49
C PRO A 126 29.31 -1.77 -14.52
N LEU A 127 29.69 -2.41 -15.62
CA LEU A 127 28.76 -2.83 -16.67
C LEU A 127 27.79 -3.92 -16.16
N GLU A 128 28.29 -4.89 -15.40
CA GLU A 128 27.46 -5.96 -14.83
C GLU A 128 26.54 -5.44 -13.72
N ARG A 129 27.01 -4.42 -12.96
CA ARG A 129 26.14 -3.66 -12.04
C ARG A 129 24.99 -3.02 -12.80
N MET A 130 25.30 -2.29 -13.87
CA MET A 130 24.30 -1.60 -14.68
C MET A 130 23.27 -2.56 -15.30
N GLN A 131 23.69 -3.74 -15.76
CA GLN A 131 22.77 -4.77 -16.26
C GLN A 131 21.78 -5.22 -15.19
N SER A 132 22.26 -5.42 -13.95
CA SER A 132 21.42 -5.81 -12.82
C SER A 132 20.46 -4.69 -12.40
N VAL A 133 20.93 -3.44 -12.39
CA VAL A 133 20.10 -2.24 -12.12
C VAL A 133 19.03 -2.05 -13.20
N ALA A 134 19.36 -2.25 -14.48
CA ALA A 134 18.39 -2.18 -15.57
C ALA A 134 17.32 -3.28 -15.46
N ALA A 135 17.73 -4.50 -15.13
CA ALA A 135 16.78 -5.58 -14.85
C ALA A 135 15.87 -5.24 -13.67
N PHE A 136 16.42 -4.65 -12.60
CA PHE A 136 15.63 -4.18 -11.46
C PHE A 136 14.59 -3.13 -11.87
N ALA A 137 15.00 -2.12 -12.64
CA ALA A 137 14.11 -1.06 -13.11
C ALA A 137 12.93 -1.59 -13.94
N VAL A 138 13.17 -2.58 -14.81
CA VAL A 138 12.09 -3.26 -15.57
C VAL A 138 11.21 -4.10 -14.65
N SER A 139 11.80 -4.83 -13.72
CA SER A 139 11.06 -5.71 -12.81
C SER A 139 10.14 -4.94 -11.85
N ALA A 140 10.51 -3.72 -11.45
CA ALA A 140 9.73 -2.87 -10.54
C ALA A 140 8.32 -2.56 -11.08
N VAL A 141 8.12 -2.61 -12.40
CA VAL A 141 6.83 -2.35 -13.07
C VAL A 141 6.18 -3.60 -13.65
N ALA A 142 6.69 -4.79 -13.33
CA ALA A 142 6.18 -6.06 -13.88
C ALA A 142 4.80 -6.44 -13.31
N SER A 143 4.53 -6.09 -12.04
CA SER A 143 3.28 -6.45 -11.34
C SER A 143 2.03 -5.73 -11.87
N GLN A 144 2.15 -4.85 -12.88
CA GLN A 144 1.06 -4.02 -13.37
C GLN A 144 0.13 -4.75 -14.37
N TRP A 145 0.59 -5.85 -14.97
CA TRP A 145 -0.24 -6.65 -15.89
C TRP A 145 -1.52 -7.14 -15.18
N GLU A 146 -2.66 -7.05 -15.87
CA GLU A 146 -4.01 -7.39 -15.35
C GLU A 146 -4.51 -6.57 -14.13
N ARG A 147 -3.71 -5.68 -13.55
CA ARG A 147 -4.12 -4.81 -12.44
C ARG A 147 -4.77 -3.53 -12.92
N THR A 148 -5.98 -3.68 -13.43
CA THR A 148 -6.84 -2.58 -13.87
C THR A 148 -7.48 -1.79 -12.71
N GLY A 149 -7.23 -2.16 -11.45
CA GLY A 149 -7.77 -1.50 -10.25
C GLY A 149 -7.01 -0.23 -9.90
N LYS A 150 -7.76 0.82 -9.56
CA LYS A 150 -7.17 2.03 -9.00
C LYS A 150 -6.77 1.75 -7.55
N PRO A 151 -5.52 1.99 -7.14
CA PRO A 151 -5.20 1.96 -5.72
C PRO A 151 -5.96 3.07 -4.99
N PHE A 152 -6.17 2.92 -3.68
CA PHE A 152 -6.71 3.99 -2.85
C PHE A 152 -5.77 5.20 -2.89
N ASN A 153 -6.37 6.39 -3.04
CA ASN A 153 -5.63 7.64 -2.93
C ASN A 153 -5.25 7.82 -1.45
N PRO A 154 -3.95 7.89 -1.11
CA PRO A 154 -3.54 8.02 0.28
C PRO A 154 -4.03 9.35 0.87
N LEU A 155 -4.34 9.35 2.17
CA LEU A 155 -4.59 10.59 2.90
C LEU A 155 -3.29 11.38 3.05
N LEU A 156 -3.37 12.71 3.18
CA LEU A 156 -2.19 13.52 3.50
C LEU A 156 -1.61 13.08 4.85
N GLY A 157 -0.30 12.78 4.87
CA GLY A 157 0.38 12.24 6.05
C GLY A 157 0.13 10.75 6.31
N GLU A 158 -0.62 10.05 5.45
CA GLU A 158 -0.68 8.57 5.50
C GLU A 158 0.72 8.01 5.29
N THR A 159 1.08 6.99 6.08
CA THR A 159 2.34 6.28 5.98
C THR A 159 2.14 4.79 5.72
N TYR A 160 3.12 4.16 5.10
CA TYR A 160 3.18 2.71 4.98
C TYR A 160 4.62 2.23 5.15
N GLU A 161 4.80 1.18 5.96
CA GLU A 161 6.10 0.55 6.19
C GLU A 161 6.07 -0.94 5.82
N LEU A 162 7.23 -1.43 5.37
CA LEU A 162 7.44 -2.85 5.10
C LEU A 162 8.87 -3.24 5.46
N ILE A 163 9.00 -4.21 6.35
CA ILE A 163 10.29 -4.85 6.67
C ILE A 163 10.23 -6.28 6.14
N ARG A 164 11.21 -6.64 5.31
CA ARG A 164 11.38 -8.00 4.77
C ARG A 164 12.78 -8.49 5.10
N GLU A 165 12.95 -8.99 6.32
CA GLU A 165 14.21 -9.61 6.77
C GLU A 165 14.64 -10.75 5.85
N ASP A 166 13.68 -11.52 5.33
CA ASP A 166 13.92 -12.62 4.41
C ASP A 166 14.42 -12.16 3.03
N LEU A 167 14.13 -10.91 2.64
CA LEU A 167 14.63 -10.29 1.40
C LEU A 167 15.74 -9.27 1.64
N GLY A 168 16.06 -8.92 2.89
CA GLY A 168 17.19 -8.05 3.23
C GLY A 168 16.93 -6.55 3.09
N PHE A 169 15.68 -6.06 3.20
CA PHE A 169 15.41 -4.61 3.14
C PHE A 169 14.33 -4.15 4.13
N ARG A 170 14.33 -2.84 4.40
CA ARG A 170 13.24 -2.09 5.02
C ARG A 170 12.79 -0.95 4.11
N PHE A 171 11.52 -0.56 4.22
CA PHE A 171 10.88 0.43 3.35
C PHE A 171 9.92 1.29 4.18
N ILE A 172 9.92 2.59 3.91
CA ILE A 172 8.95 3.55 4.44
C ILE A 172 8.46 4.44 3.30
N SER A 173 7.17 4.76 3.29
CA SER A 173 6.60 5.77 2.41
C SER A 173 5.58 6.64 3.12
N GLU A 174 5.42 7.86 2.61
CA GLU A 174 4.51 8.87 3.13
C GLU A 174 3.86 9.63 1.98
N GLN A 175 2.58 9.96 2.15
CA GLN A 175 1.89 10.92 1.30
C GLN A 175 2.22 12.34 1.76
N VAL A 176 3.23 12.95 1.14
CA VAL A 176 3.80 14.24 1.56
C VAL A 176 3.06 15.45 0.98
N SER A 177 2.20 15.25 -0.02
CA SER A 177 1.37 16.31 -0.61
C SER A 177 0.08 15.74 -1.17
N HIS A 178 -1.01 16.49 -1.10
CA HIS A 178 -2.29 16.14 -1.72
C HIS A 178 -2.55 16.93 -3.02
N HIS A 179 -1.95 18.12 -3.16
CA HIS A 179 -2.12 19.01 -4.32
C HIS A 179 -0.78 19.60 -4.77
N PRO A 180 -0.07 18.97 -5.73
CA PRO A 180 -0.42 17.69 -6.37
C PRO A 180 -0.20 16.49 -5.44
N PRO A 181 -0.82 15.33 -5.70
CA PRO A 181 -0.64 14.12 -4.90
C PRO A 181 0.78 13.56 -5.10
N ILE A 182 1.64 13.73 -4.09
CA ILE A 182 3.03 13.25 -4.12
C ILE A 182 3.21 12.22 -3.00
N SER A 183 3.66 11.04 -3.37
CA SER A 183 4.08 10.00 -2.44
C SER A 183 5.61 9.90 -2.45
N ALA A 184 6.24 10.11 -1.31
CA ALA A 184 7.67 9.91 -1.12
C ALA A 184 7.93 8.51 -0.55
N PHE A 185 9.06 7.92 -0.91
CA PHE A 185 9.48 6.63 -0.35
C PHE A 185 10.99 6.57 -0.14
N HIS A 186 11.40 5.76 0.82
CA HIS A 186 12.78 5.48 1.15
C HIS A 186 12.95 4.02 1.56
N SER A 187 13.97 3.36 1.03
CA SER A 187 14.26 1.96 1.29
C SER A 187 15.75 1.75 1.46
N GLU A 188 16.09 0.86 2.38
CA GLU A 188 17.46 0.58 2.78
C GLU A 188 17.69 -0.92 2.84
N GLY A 189 18.84 -1.35 2.35
CA GLY A 189 19.32 -2.72 2.57
C GLY A 189 19.69 -2.91 4.04
N LEU A 190 19.25 -4.01 4.66
CA LEU A 190 19.55 -4.32 6.07
C LEU A 190 21.04 -4.54 6.32
N ASN A 191 21.81 -4.84 5.27
CA ASN A 191 23.27 -4.99 5.30
C ASN A 191 24.02 -3.72 4.86
N HIS A 192 23.32 -2.57 4.81
CA HIS A 192 23.82 -1.27 4.39
C HIS A 192 24.54 -1.32 3.03
N ASP A 193 24.01 -2.09 2.09
CA ASP A 193 24.55 -2.28 0.74
C ASP A 193 23.91 -1.36 -0.30
N PHE A 194 22.69 -0.89 -0.08
CA PHE A 194 22.03 0.07 -0.97
C PHE A 194 21.07 1.03 -0.26
N LEU A 195 20.77 2.15 -0.92
CA LEU A 195 19.64 3.03 -0.66
C LEU A 195 18.79 3.18 -1.93
N PHE A 196 17.48 3.05 -1.82
CA PHE A 196 16.54 3.22 -2.91
C PHE A 196 15.43 4.18 -2.49
N HIS A 197 15.36 5.35 -3.11
CA HIS A 197 14.45 6.41 -2.70
C HIS A 197 13.94 7.22 -3.88
N GLY A 198 12.89 7.99 -3.64
CA GLY A 198 12.32 8.87 -4.63
C GLY A 198 10.98 9.42 -4.21
N SER A 199 10.32 10.08 -5.15
CA SER A 199 8.94 10.51 -5.01
C SER A 199 8.21 10.35 -6.32
N ILE A 200 6.90 10.12 -6.25
CA ILE A 200 6.05 9.88 -7.43
C ILE A 200 4.82 10.76 -7.35
N TYR A 201 4.59 11.49 -8.43
CA TYR A 201 3.37 12.20 -8.75
C TYR A 201 2.73 11.57 -9.99
N PRO A 202 1.67 10.76 -9.84
CA PRO A 202 0.99 10.14 -10.98
C PRO A 202 0.10 11.18 -11.68
N LYS A 203 0.59 11.75 -12.79
CA LYS A 203 -0.20 12.70 -13.59
C LYS A 203 -1.07 11.94 -14.59
N LEU A 204 -2.39 12.07 -14.45
CA LEU A 204 -3.36 11.43 -15.33
C LEU A 204 -3.70 12.33 -16.53
N LYS A 205 -3.77 11.75 -17.72
CA LYS A 205 -4.30 12.37 -18.95
C LYS A 205 -5.31 11.45 -19.61
N PHE A 206 -6.46 12.01 -19.99
CA PHE A 206 -7.48 11.28 -20.73
C PHE A 206 -7.39 11.58 -22.22
N TRP A 207 -7.29 10.53 -23.03
CA TRP A 207 -7.17 10.60 -24.49
C TRP A 207 -8.43 10.09 -25.21
N GLY A 208 -9.60 10.17 -24.57
CA GLY A 208 -10.88 9.74 -25.12
C GLY A 208 -11.16 8.24 -24.92
N LYS A 209 -10.28 7.36 -25.41
CA LYS A 209 -10.44 5.89 -25.24
C LYS A 209 -9.45 5.26 -24.26
N SER A 210 -8.46 6.04 -23.82
CA SER A 210 -7.39 5.59 -22.94
C SER A 210 -7.12 6.62 -21.86
N VAL A 211 -6.65 6.15 -20.70
CA VAL A 211 -6.08 6.99 -19.65
C VAL A 211 -4.58 6.70 -19.62
N GLU A 212 -3.78 7.75 -19.75
CA GLU A 212 -2.34 7.71 -19.55
C GLU A 212 -2.03 8.15 -18.11
N ALA A 213 -1.26 7.34 -17.38
CA ALA A 213 -0.71 7.71 -16.09
C ALA A 213 0.80 7.91 -16.24
N GLU A 214 1.25 9.16 -16.13
CA GLU A 214 2.66 9.55 -16.22
C GLU A 214 3.22 9.63 -14.79
N PRO A 215 4.05 8.67 -14.32
CA PRO A 215 4.66 8.73 -13.00
C PRO A 215 5.80 9.75 -13.02
N ARG A 216 5.53 10.96 -12.51
CA ARG A 216 6.52 12.03 -12.45
C ARG A 216 7.34 11.95 -11.18
N GLY A 217 8.65 11.99 -11.33
CA GLY A 217 9.58 12.05 -10.21
C GLY A 217 10.87 11.32 -10.55
N THR A 218 11.90 11.59 -9.77
CA THR A 218 13.19 10.91 -9.89
C THR A 218 13.23 9.77 -8.89
N ILE A 219 13.64 8.60 -9.38
CA ILE A 219 13.95 7.43 -8.58
C ILE A 219 15.48 7.32 -8.53
N THR A 220 16.03 7.17 -7.34
CA THR A 220 17.46 7.13 -7.08
C THR A 220 17.81 5.81 -6.41
N LEU A 221 18.80 5.11 -6.97
CA LEU A 221 19.41 3.92 -6.39
C LEU A 221 20.89 4.21 -6.15
N GLU A 222 21.31 4.11 -4.90
CA GLU A 222 22.69 4.24 -4.47
C GLU A 222 23.21 2.86 -4.06
N LEU A 223 24.29 2.40 -4.70
CA LEU A 223 25.03 1.21 -4.28
C LEU A 223 26.17 1.67 -3.39
N LEU A 224 26.18 1.23 -2.13
CA LEU A 224 27.09 1.72 -1.09
C LEU A 224 28.39 0.91 -0.97
N LYS A 225 28.50 -0.19 -1.74
CA LYS A 225 29.65 -1.09 -1.77
C LYS A 225 30.29 -1.14 -3.14
#